data_AF-A0A2N0P8U5-F1
#
_entry.id   AF-A0A2N0P8U5-F1
#
_cell.length_a   1.000
_cell.length_b   1.000
_cell.length_c   1.000
_cell.angle_alpha   90.00
_cell.angle_beta   90.00
_cell.angle_gamma   90.00
#
_symmetry.space_group_name_H-M   'P 1'
#
loop_
_entity.id
_entity.type
_entity.pdbx_description
1 polymer ?
#
loop_
_entity_poly.entity_id
_entity_poly.type
_entity_poly.pdbx_seq_one_letter_code
_entity_poly.pdbx_strand_id
1 'polypeptide(L)'
;MYFCTGQQSVAKFNEKDPSARNLVNIYMALFRFPNYDTDIVITYNIPILIGAASSSRQTAQEGNIQVGFEEFKRMLATFKINNYDLFAAT
;
A
#
# COMPACT_ATOMS: atom_id res chain seq x y z
N MET A 1 4.06 -2.13 16.89
CA MET A 1 3.53 -1.97 15.53
C MET A 1 2.98 -0.56 15.41
N TYR A 2 3.29 0.14 14.31
CA TYR A 2 2.67 1.42 13.97
C TYR A 2 1.73 1.22 12.78
N PHE A 3 0.64 1.98 12.73
CA PHE A 3 -0.30 2.00 11.61
C PHE A 3 -0.53 3.44 11.19
N CYS A 4 -0.53 3.71 9.89
CA CYS A 4 -0.98 4.98 9.34
C CYS A 4 -1.80 4.77 8.07
N THR A 5 -2.69 5.73 7.81
CA THR A 5 -3.46 5.81 6.59
C THR A 5 -3.22 7.16 5.95
N GLY A 6 -3.17 7.20 4.62
CA GLY A 6 -2.99 8.42 3.86
C GLY A 6 -3.53 8.29 2.46
N GLN A 7 -3.61 9.42 1.76
CA GLN A 7 -3.97 9.45 0.35
C GLN A 7 -2.85 10.10 -0.45
N GLN A 8 -2.64 9.61 -1.66
CA GLN A 8 -1.65 10.13 -2.58
C GLN A 8 -2.32 10.47 -3.91
N SER A 9 -2.02 11.65 -4.43
CA SER A 9 -2.33 12.02 -5.82
C SER A 9 -1.11 11.67 -6.69
N VAL A 10 -1.29 10.78 -7.67
CA VAL A 10 -0.22 10.19 -8.47
C VAL A 10 -0.53 10.32 -9.97
N ALA A 11 0.32 11.01 -10.72
CA ALA A 11 0.33 10.93 -12.18
C ALA A 11 1.21 9.75 -12.61
N LYS A 12 0.85 9.03 -13.69
CA LYS A 12 1.77 8.04 -14.25
C LYS A 12 2.82 8.75 -15.09
N PHE A 13 4.07 8.29 -14.97
CA PHE A 13 5.21 8.82 -15.72
C PHE A 13 5.32 10.35 -15.62
N ASN A 14 5.24 11.05 -16.75
CA ASN A 14 5.32 12.50 -16.86
C ASN A 14 4.02 13.08 -17.44
N GLU A 15 2.87 12.45 -17.13
CA GLU A 15 1.56 12.99 -17.48
C GLU A 15 1.40 14.37 -16.83
N LYS A 16 1.44 15.42 -17.67
CA LYS A 16 1.35 16.81 -17.21
C LYS A 16 -0.09 17.28 -17.01
N ASP A 17 -1.04 16.58 -17.62
CA ASP A 17 -2.45 16.89 -17.49
C ASP A 17 -2.92 16.60 -16.05
N PRO A 18 -3.43 17.61 -15.31
CA PRO A 18 -3.96 17.39 -13.97
C PRO A 18 -5.07 16.32 -13.91
N SER A 19 -5.83 16.15 -14.99
CA SER A 19 -6.92 15.16 -15.09
C SER A 19 -6.43 13.72 -15.30
N ALA A 20 -5.12 13.51 -15.50
CA ALA A 20 -4.49 12.19 -15.54
C ALA A 20 -4.08 11.67 -14.15
N ARG A 21 -4.15 12.51 -13.11
CA ARG A 21 -3.80 12.14 -11.74
C ARG A 21 -4.80 11.17 -11.14
N ASN A 22 -4.28 10.08 -10.59
CA ASN A 22 -5.03 9.10 -9.82
C ASN A 22 -5.00 9.48 -8.34
N LEU A 23 -6.08 9.18 -7.62
CA LEU A 23 -6.10 9.25 -6.15
C LEU A 23 -6.04 7.83 -5.60
N VAL A 24 -5.07 7.57 -4.72
CA VAL A 24 -4.85 6.25 -4.13
C VAL A 24 -4.87 6.36 -2.61
N ASN A 25 -5.70 5.56 -1.94
CA ASN A 25 -5.64 5.37 -0.50
C ASN A 25 -4.53 4.37 -0.18
N ILE A 26 -3.73 4.67 0.84
CA ILE A 26 -2.64 3.81 1.29
C ILE A 26 -2.85 3.53 2.77
N TYR A 27 -2.99 2.24 3.09
CA TYR A 27 -2.84 1.74 4.44
C TYR A 27 -1.42 1.22 4.62
N MET A 28 -0.76 1.59 5.71
CA MET A 28 0.61 1.15 6.00
C MET A 28 0.73 0.69 7.45
N ALA A 29 1.39 -0.46 7.63
CA ALA A 29 1.79 -0.97 8.93
C ALA A 29 3.31 -1.13 8.99
N LEU A 30 3.90 -0.77 10.13
CA LEU A 30 5.32 -0.90 10.41
C LEU A 30 5.54 -1.81 11.62
N PHE A 31 6.25 -2.90 11.42
CA PHE A 31 6.71 -3.81 12.47
C PHE A 31 8.22 -3.66 12.60
N ARG A 32 8.68 -3.25 13.78
CA ARG A 32 10.09 -3.11 14.08
C ARG A 32 10.59 -4.32 14.85
N PHE A 33 11.71 -4.89 14.44
CA PHE A 33 12.37 -6.02 15.09
C PHE A 33 13.78 -5.62 15.52
N PRO A 34 13.93 -4.91 16.66
CA PRO A 34 15.22 -4.38 17.09
C PRO A 34 16.31 -5.43 17.28
N ASN A 35 15.93 -6.66 17.67
CA ASN A 35 16.86 -7.77 17.86
C ASN A 35 17.50 -8.26 16.54
N TYR A 36 16.95 -7.86 15.39
CA TYR A 36 17.37 -8.26 14.06
C TYR A 36 17.68 -7.05 13.14
N ASP A 37 17.73 -5.84 13.72
CA ASP A 37 17.91 -4.57 12.97
C ASP A 37 17.04 -4.47 11.70
N THR A 38 15.80 -4.95 11.80
CA THR A 38 14.90 -5.11 10.65
C THR A 38 13.57 -4.43 10.90
N ASP A 39 13.12 -3.66 9.91
CA ASP A 39 11.78 -3.07 9.85
C ASP A 39 10.99 -3.71 8.70
N ILE A 40 9.82 -4.27 9.00
CA ILE A 40 8.86 -4.77 8.01
C ILE A 40 7.79 -3.72 7.79
N VAL A 41 7.73 -3.19 6.56
CA VAL A 41 6.69 -2.26 6.11
C VAL A 41 5.71 -3.03 5.23
N ILE A 42 4.44 -3.00 5.58
CA ILE A 42 3.36 -3.59 4.78
C ILE A 42 2.44 -2.48 4.32
N THR A 43 2.29 -2.33 2.99
CA THR A 43 1.40 -1.34 2.38
C THR A 43 0.27 -2.00 1.62
N TYR A 44 -0.94 -1.44 1.71
CA TYR A 44 -2.10 -1.84 0.92
C TYR A 44 -2.65 -0.62 0.20
N ASN A 45 -2.59 -0.66 -1.13
CA ASN A 45 -2.91 0.46 -2.01
C ASN A 45 -4.28 0.23 -2.66
N ILE A 46 -5.17 1.20 -2.52
CA ILE A 46 -6.53 1.16 -3.07
C ILE A 46 -6.72 2.37 -3.98
N PRO A 47 -6.75 2.21 -5.30
CA PRO A 47 -7.11 3.31 -6.19
C PRO A 47 -8.55 3.73 -5.89
N ILE A 48 -8.76 5.00 -5.52
CA ILE A 48 -10.09 5.55 -5.21
C ILE A 48 -10.67 6.29 -6.41
N LEU A 49 -9.79 6.85 -7.25
CA LEU A 49 -10.15 7.54 -8.47
C LEU A 49 -9.03 7.32 -9.48
N ILE A 50 -9.38 6.82 -10.67
CA ILE A 50 -8.47 6.82 -11.81
C ILE A 50 -8.79 8.03 -12.69
N GLY A 51 -7.81 8.90 -12.90
CA GLY A 51 -7.97 10.12 -13.69
C GLY A 51 -8.53 9.84 -15.08
N ALA A 52 -9.40 10.71 -15.59
CA ALA A 52 -10.07 10.52 -16.87
C ALA A 52 -9.09 10.45 -18.05
N ALA A 53 -8.02 11.26 -18.00
CA ALA A 53 -6.95 11.26 -19.00
C ALA A 53 -5.79 10.32 -18.62
N SER A 54 -5.93 9.54 -17.55
CA SER A 54 -4.87 8.63 -17.09
C SER A 54 -4.66 7.52 -18.12
N SER A 55 -3.42 7.25 -18.49
CA SER A 55 -3.08 6.10 -19.34
C SER A 55 -3.51 4.76 -18.74
N SER A 56 -3.68 4.68 -17.41
CA SER A 56 -4.23 3.50 -16.73
C SER A 56 -5.74 3.37 -16.75
N ARG A 57 -6.50 4.35 -17.24
CA ARG A 57 -7.98 4.37 -17.12
C ARG A 57 -8.65 3.12 -17.71
N GLN A 58 -8.06 2.52 -18.74
CA GLN A 58 -8.60 1.33 -19.39
C GLN A 58 -8.28 0.01 -18.67
N THR A 59 -7.22 -0.01 -17.85
CA THR A 59 -6.70 -1.24 -17.24
C THR A 59 -6.81 -1.28 -15.72
N ALA A 60 -6.84 -0.12 -15.07
CA ALA A 60 -7.01 0.00 -13.63
C ALA A 60 -8.49 0.18 -13.28
N GLN A 61 -8.87 -0.33 -12.12
CA GLN A 61 -10.21 -0.16 -11.56
C GLN A 61 -10.11 0.54 -10.22
N GLU A 62 -11.11 1.37 -9.92
CA GLU A 62 -11.29 1.86 -8.56
C GLU A 62 -11.62 0.68 -7.62
N GLY A 63 -10.99 0.68 -6.45
CA GLY A 63 -11.27 -0.24 -5.36
C GLY A 63 -12.23 0.35 -4.34
N ASN A 64 -12.79 -0.51 -3.51
CA ASN A 64 -13.60 -0.11 -2.37
C ASN A 64 -12.73 0.02 -1.11
N ILE A 65 -12.68 1.22 -0.53
CA ILE A 65 -11.86 1.53 0.65
C ILE A 65 -12.23 0.66 1.85
N GLN A 66 -13.53 0.46 2.11
CA GLN A 66 -13.99 -0.31 3.26
C GLN A 66 -13.60 -1.78 3.11
N VAL A 67 -13.82 -2.37 1.94
CA VAL A 67 -13.43 -3.76 1.66
C VAL A 67 -11.92 -3.91 1.79
N GLY A 68 -11.14 -3.02 1.17
CA GLY A 68 -9.68 -3.09 1.25
C GLY A 68 -9.14 -2.88 2.67
N PHE A 69 -9.82 -2.09 3.52
CA PHE A 69 -9.46 -1.96 4.93
C PHE A 69 -9.69 -3.26 5.71
N GLU A 70 -10.81 -3.94 5.49
CA GLU A 70 -11.08 -5.24 6.12
C GLU A 70 -10.07 -6.31 5.68
N GLU A 71 -9.74 -6.35 4.39
CA GLU A 71 -8.71 -7.26 3.86
C GLU A 71 -7.32 -6.94 4.43
N PHE A 72 -6.96 -5.65 4.54
CA PHE A 72 -5.70 -5.25 5.15
C PHE A 72 -5.62 -5.68 6.63
N LYS A 73 -6.69 -5.45 7.41
CA LYS A 73 -6.77 -5.93 8.81
C LYS A 73 -6.63 -7.44 8.90
N ARG A 74 -7.31 -8.19 8.04
CA ARG A 74 -7.23 -9.66 8.00
C ARG A 74 -5.80 -10.13 7.74
N MET A 75 -5.14 -9.54 6.75
CA MET A 75 -3.75 -9.86 6.41
C MET A 75 -2.80 -9.54 7.57
N LEU A 76 -2.95 -8.39 8.25
CA LEU A 76 -2.14 -8.08 9.43
C LEU A 76 -2.39 -9.06 10.58
N ALA A 77 -3.64 -9.47 10.81
CA ALA A 77 -4.00 -10.41 11.86
C ALA A 77 -3.45 -11.82 11.62
N THR A 78 -3.23 -12.20 10.36
CA THR A 78 -2.68 -13.51 9.98
C THR A 78 -1.17 -13.48 9.69
N PHE A 79 -0.55 -12.31 9.69
CA PHE A 79 0.88 -12.17 9.43
C PHE A 79 1.71 -12.83 10.54
N LYS A 80 2.53 -13.80 10.15
CA LYS A 80 3.42 -14.54 11.05
C LYS A 80 4.77 -14.78 10.39
N ILE A 81 5.84 -14.48 11.11
CA ILE A 81 7.19 -14.91 10.77
C ILE A 81 7.34 -16.36 11.22
N ASN A 82 7.60 -17.27 10.28
CA ASN A 82 7.76 -18.70 10.57
C ASN A 82 9.21 -19.09 10.89
N ASN A 83 10.19 -18.38 10.34
CA ASN A 83 11.60 -18.60 10.60
C ASN A 83 12.31 -17.24 10.72
N TYR A 84 12.88 -16.96 11.90
CA TYR A 84 13.61 -15.71 12.18
C TYR A 84 15.07 -15.76 11.71
N ASP A 85 15.63 -16.93 11.40
CA ASP A 85 16.96 -17.06 10.80
C ASP A 85 17.02 -16.37 9.43
N LEU A 86 15.87 -16.07 8.83
CA LEU A 86 15.75 -15.22 7.64
C LEU A 86 16.45 -13.85 7.82
N PHE A 87 16.44 -13.30 9.03
CA PHE A 87 17.02 -11.99 9.33
C PHE A 87 18.43 -12.08 9.92
N ALA A 88 18.92 -13.30 10.19
CA ALA A 88 20.29 -13.49 10.61
C ALA A 88 21.20 -13.41 9.37
N ALA A 89 21.79 -12.23 9.14
CA ALA A 89 22.96 -12.13 8.27
C ALA A 89 24.09 -12.96 8.89
N THR A 90 24.67 -13.85 8.09
CA THR A 90 25.86 -14.64 8.47
C THR A 90 27.11 -13.77 8.46
#